data_AF-A0A2S2NWM2-F1
#
_entry.id   AF-A0A2S2NWM2-F1
#
_cell.length_a   1.000
_cell.length_b   1.000
_cell.length_c   1.000
_cell.angle_alpha   90.00
_cell.angle_beta   90.00
_cell.angle_gamma   90.00
#
_symmetry.space_group_name_H-M   'P 1'
#
loop_
_entity.id
_entity.type
_entity.pdbx_description
1 polymer ?
#
loop_
_entity_poly.entity_id
_entity_poly.type
_entity_poly.pdbx_seq_one_letter_code
_entity_poly.pdbx_strand_id
1 'polypeptide(L)'
;LHLLRPLLRSKLSLKTKRTIYMALLRPMWYYGIQLWGSAKPSNTRTIQAFQSICLRLISGAPWYITNESLHKDICISTLNSLAKITNKKHAKHSVLTLIL
;
A
#
# COMPACT_ATOMS: atom_id res chain seq x y z
N LEU A 1 3.67 -8.85 11.39
CA LEU A 1 3.15 -9.66 10.26
C LEU A 1 2.46 -10.96 10.70
N HIS A 2 2.92 -11.62 11.78
CA HIS A 2 2.40 -12.92 12.22
C HIS A 2 0.87 -12.96 12.43
N LEU A 3 0.29 -11.87 12.94
CA LEU A 3 -1.16 -11.76 13.18
C LEU A 3 -2.00 -11.70 11.89
N LEU A 4 -1.52 -10.99 10.85
CA LEU A 4 -2.27 -10.82 9.60
C LEU A 4 -2.09 -12.00 8.64
N ARG A 5 -1.00 -12.75 8.80
CA ARG A 5 -0.62 -13.87 7.93
C ARG A 5 -1.70 -14.96 7.80
N PRO A 6 -2.36 -15.47 8.87
CA PRO A 6 -3.39 -16.50 8.72
C PRO A 6 -4.61 -16.01 7.93
N LEU A 7 -5.02 -14.76 8.13
CA LEU A 7 -6.14 -14.13 7.40
C LEU A 7 -5.82 -14.01 5.90
N LEU A 8 -4.63 -13.52 5.55
CA LEU A 8 -4.24 -13.32 4.15
C LEU A 8 -3.96 -14.65 3.40
N ARG A 9 -3.49 -15.69 4.11
CA ARG A 9 -3.15 -17.00 3.53
C ARG A 9 -4.33 -17.98 3.46
N SER A 10 -5.48 -17.64 4.05
CA SER A 10 -6.70 -18.45 4.05
C SER A 10 -7.18 -18.84 2.64
N LYS A 11 -8.05 -19.85 2.52
CA LYS A 11 -8.68 -20.27 1.25
C LYS A 11 -9.84 -19.34 0.79
N LEU A 12 -9.84 -18.08 1.22
CA LEU A 12 -10.85 -17.10 0.82
C LEU A 12 -10.67 -16.64 -0.62
N SER A 13 -11.75 -16.16 -1.24
CA SER A 13 -11.71 -15.55 -2.56
C SER A 13 -10.74 -14.36 -2.59
N LEU A 14 -10.09 -14.13 -3.73
CA LEU A 14 -9.17 -13.00 -3.91
C LEU A 14 -9.85 -11.65 -3.62
N LYS A 15 -11.13 -11.52 -4.00
CA LYS A 15 -11.94 -10.32 -3.74
C LYS A 15 -12.09 -10.05 -2.24
N THR A 16 -12.40 -11.07 -1.44
CA THR A 16 -12.53 -10.94 0.01
C THR A 16 -11.20 -10.56 0.66
N LYS A 17 -10.10 -11.22 0.26
CA LYS A 17 -8.76 -10.87 0.77
C LYS A 17 -8.35 -9.45 0.42
N ARG A 18 -8.69 -9.00 -0.79
CA ARG A 18 -8.48 -7.61 -1.22
C ARG A 18 -9.26 -6.65 -0.33
N THR A 19 -10.52 -6.94 0.00
CA THR A 19 -11.30 -6.11 0.93
C THR A 19 -10.65 -6.04 2.31
N ILE A 20 -10.17 -7.16 2.85
CA ILE A 20 -9.45 -7.20 4.14
C ILE A 20 -8.18 -6.35 4.09
N TYR A 21 -7.40 -6.47 3.01
CA TYR A 21 -6.23 -5.61 2.78
C TYR A 21 -6.63 -4.12 2.78
N MET A 22 -7.69 -3.78 2.07
CA MET A 22 -8.18 -2.40 1.99
C MET A 22 -8.66 -1.87 3.35
N ALA A 23 -9.27 -2.70 4.18
CA ALA A 23 -9.75 -2.30 5.49
C ALA A 23 -8.61 -2.13 6.52
N LEU A 24 -7.62 -3.03 6.52
CA LEU A 24 -6.59 -3.07 7.57
C LEU A 24 -5.28 -2.39 7.17
N LEU A 25 -4.77 -2.69 5.97
CA LEU A 25 -3.45 -2.21 5.55
C LEU A 25 -3.52 -0.80 4.94
N ARG A 26 -4.60 -0.47 4.21
CA ARG A 26 -4.73 0.86 3.58
C ARG A 26 -4.71 2.03 4.58
N PRO A 27 -5.39 1.98 5.74
CA PRO A 27 -5.28 3.02 6.74
C PRO A 27 -3.85 3.13 7.30
N MET A 28 -3.20 2.01 7.61
CA MET A 28 -1.81 2.01 8.09
C MET A 28 -0.86 2.68 7.09
N TRP A 29 -1.02 2.40 5.80
CA TRP A 29 -0.27 3.07 4.74
C TRP A 29 -0.52 4.57 4.71
N TYR A 30 -1.79 4.99 4.82
CA TYR A 30 -2.16 6.40 4.76
C TYR A 30 -1.58 7.20 5.94
N TYR A 31 -1.65 6.66 7.15
CA TYR A 31 -1.00 7.28 8.33
C TYR A 31 0.52 7.30 8.20
N GLY A 32 1.12 6.17 7.78
CA GLY A 32 2.57 6.08 7.60
C GLY A 32 3.11 7.10 6.59
N ILE A 33 2.34 7.42 5.53
CA ILE A 33 2.74 8.38 4.48
C ILE A 33 3.09 9.75 5.04
N GLN A 34 2.44 10.21 6.11
CA GLN A 34 2.79 11.49 6.72
C GLN A 34 4.19 11.46 7.36
N LEU A 35 4.60 10.31 7.89
CA LEU A 35 5.90 10.13 8.54
C LEU A 35 7.03 9.88 7.54
N TRP A 36 6.82 8.96 6.59
CA TRP A 36 7.86 8.54 5.65
C TRP A 36 7.72 9.15 4.24
N GLY A 37 6.72 10.00 4.00
CA GLY A 37 6.49 10.63 2.70
C GLY A 37 7.59 11.59 2.29
N SER A 38 8.30 12.12 3.28
CA SER A 38 9.52 12.95 3.14
C SER A 38 10.81 12.17 3.43
N ALA A 39 10.73 10.86 3.69
CA ALA A 39 11.89 10.05 4.00
C ALA A 39 12.74 9.75 2.76
N LYS A 40 14.01 9.38 2.98
CA LYS A 40 14.92 9.00 1.91
C LYS A 40 14.36 7.80 1.11
N PRO A 41 14.58 7.76 -0.22
CA PRO A 41 14.10 6.65 -1.07
C PRO A 41 14.53 5.26 -0.60
N SER A 42 15.69 5.14 0.06
CA SER A 42 16.18 3.89 0.66
C SER A 42 15.18 3.31 1.67
N ASN A 43 14.59 4.16 2.51
CA ASN A 43 13.66 3.71 3.55
C ASN A 43 12.31 3.34 2.93
N THR A 44 11.84 4.13 1.95
CA THR A 44 10.61 3.88 1.19
C THR A 44 10.65 2.56 0.43
N ARG A 45 11.82 2.14 -0.07
CA ARG A 45 12.00 0.84 -0.75
C ARG A 45 11.70 -0.34 0.17
N THR A 46 12.16 -0.32 1.41
CA THR A 46 11.88 -1.39 2.39
C THR A 46 10.39 -1.55 2.64
N ILE A 47 9.68 -0.43 2.72
CA ILE A 47 8.25 -0.39 2.97
C ILE A 47 7.48 -0.91 1.75
N GLN A 48 7.91 -0.50 0.55
CA GLN A 48 7.34 -1.00 -0.70
C GLN A 48 7.59 -2.52 -0.87
N ALA A 49 8.77 -3.01 -0.48
CA ALA A 49 9.06 -4.44 -0.48
C ALA A 49 8.11 -5.21 0.44
N PHE A 50 7.82 -4.68 1.63
CA PHE A 50 6.82 -5.24 2.54
C PHE A 50 5.43 -5.26 1.90
N GLN A 51 5.02 -4.19 1.21
CA GLN A 51 3.76 -4.15 0.46
C GLN A 51 3.72 -5.29 -0.57
N SER A 52 4.78 -5.47 -1.36
CA SER A 52 4.87 -6.52 -2.37
C SER A 52 4.79 -7.93 -1.77
N ILE A 53 5.41 -8.17 -0.61
CA ILE A 53 5.30 -9.44 0.12
C ILE A 53 3.85 -9.71 0.54
N CYS A 54 3.16 -8.70 1.10
CA CYS A 54 1.76 -8.83 1.50
C CYS A 54 0.85 -9.15 0.30
N LEU A 55 1.05 -8.48 -0.82
CA LEU A 55 0.27 -8.72 -2.04
C LEU A 55 0.51 -10.13 -2.59
N ARG A 56 1.75 -10.59 -2.58
CA ARG A 56 2.13 -11.93 -3.05
C ARG A 56 1.55 -13.03 -2.14
N LEU A 57 1.48 -12.79 -0.83
CA LEU A 57 0.78 -13.66 0.12
C LEU A 57 -0.74 -13.72 -0.15
N ILE A 58 -1.36 -12.61 -0.54
CA ILE A 58 -2.80 -12.55 -0.84
C ILE A 58 -3.15 -13.30 -2.11
N SER A 59 -2.39 -13.05 -3.19
CA SER A 59 -2.64 -13.67 -4.49
C SER A 59 -2.11 -15.10 -4.59
N GLY A 60 -1.17 -15.50 -3.73
CA GLY A 60 -0.45 -16.77 -3.88
C GLY A 60 0.47 -16.78 -5.10
N ALA A 61 0.86 -15.61 -5.61
CA ALA A 61 1.66 -15.48 -6.81
C ALA A 61 3.08 -16.04 -6.62
N PRO A 62 3.60 -16.83 -7.58
CA PRO A 62 4.99 -17.28 -7.56
C PRO A 62 5.99 -16.13 -7.74
N TRP A 63 7.26 -16.37 -7.42
CA TRP A 63 8.30 -15.35 -7.33
C TRP A 63 8.65 -14.69 -8.68
N TYR A 64 8.47 -15.41 -9.79
CA TYR A 64 8.77 -14.91 -11.14
C TYR A 64 7.76 -13.87 -11.65
N ILE A 65 6.61 -13.70 -10.97
CA ILE A 65 5.62 -12.67 -11.33
C ILE A 65 6.14 -11.30 -10.88
N THR A 66 6.16 -10.34 -11.80
CA THR A 66 6.60 -8.97 -11.54
C THR A 66 5.71 -8.26 -10.54
N ASN A 67 6.26 -7.33 -9.76
CA ASN A 67 5.45 -6.56 -8.81
C ASN A 67 4.43 -5.69 -9.57
N GLU A 68 4.79 -5.16 -10.74
CA GLU A 68 3.88 -4.33 -11.55
C GLU A 68 2.63 -5.10 -11.99
N SER A 69 2.78 -6.34 -12.45
CA SER A 69 1.63 -7.18 -12.85
C SER A 69 0.75 -7.50 -11.64
N LEU A 70 1.36 -7.89 -10.52
CA LEU A 70 0.67 -8.13 -9.25
C LEU A 70 -0.20 -6.94 -8.80
N HIS A 71 0.35 -5.72 -8.92
CA HIS A 71 -0.37 -4.49 -8.56
C HIS A 71 -1.56 -4.22 -9.49
N LYS A 72 -1.42 -4.50 -10.79
CA LYS A 72 -2.51 -4.37 -11.77
C LYS A 72 -3.61 -5.39 -11.53
N ASP A 73 -3.25 -6.66 -11.35
CA ASP A 73 -4.20 -7.78 -11.20
C ASP A 73 -5.03 -7.67 -9.92
N ILE A 74 -4.41 -7.31 -8.79
CA ILE A 74 -5.11 -7.13 -7.52
C ILE A 74 -5.77 -5.74 -7.46
N CYS A 75 -5.52 -4.86 -8.43
CA CYS A 75 -6.03 -3.49 -8.50
C CYS A 75 -5.72 -2.72 -7.20
N ILE A 76 -4.44 -2.69 -6.81
CA ILE A 76 -3.93 -2.00 -5.63
C ILE A 76 -2.79 -1.08 -6.04
N SER A 77 -2.95 0.21 -5.76
CA SER A 77 -1.92 1.22 -6.04
C SER A 77 -0.66 1.02 -5.19
N THR A 78 0.50 1.34 -5.75
CA THR A 78 1.78 1.31 -5.03
C THR A 78 1.85 2.41 -3.97
N LEU A 79 2.62 2.20 -2.90
CA LEU A 79 2.80 3.24 -1.88
C LEU A 79 3.34 4.55 -2.44
N ASN A 80 4.23 4.51 -3.43
CA ASN A 80 4.75 5.72 -4.08
C ASN A 80 3.64 6.51 -4.78
N SER A 81 2.70 5.81 -5.45
CA SER A 81 1.56 6.48 -6.07
C SER A 81 0.63 7.09 -5.02
N LEU A 82 0.41 6.39 -3.90
CA LEU A 82 -0.39 6.88 -2.79
C LEU A 82 0.25 8.11 -2.13
N ALA A 83 1.57 8.09 -1.89
CA ALA A 83 2.32 9.21 -1.34
C ALA A 83 2.27 10.45 -2.25
N LYS A 84 2.40 10.28 -3.57
CA LYS A 84 2.23 11.38 -4.54
C LYS A 84 0.83 12.01 -4.45
N ILE A 85 -0.22 11.20 -4.30
CA ILE A 85 -1.59 11.69 -4.17
C ILE A 85 -1.76 12.46 -2.85
N THR A 86 -1.27 11.90 -1.74
CA THR A 86 -1.35 12.51 -0.41
C THR A 86 -0.59 13.84 -0.35
N ASN A 87 0.64 13.89 -0.87
CA ASN A 87 1.43 15.13 -0.91
C ASN A 87 0.75 16.22 -1.75
N LYS A 88 0.18 15.87 -2.91
CA LYS A 88 -0.63 16.81 -3.70
C LYS A 88 -1.85 17.32 -2.94
N LYS A 89 -2.51 16.46 -2.16
CA LYS A 89 -3.66 16.85 -1.33
C LYS A 89 -3.25 17.79 -0.19
N HIS A 90 -2.13 17.51 0.49
CA HIS A 90 -1.59 18.38 1.52
C HIS A 90 -1.18 19.76 0.98
N ALA A 91 -0.49 19.81 -0.17
CA ALA A 91 -0.14 21.07 -0.82
C ALA A 91 -1.40 21.91 -1.14
N LYS A 92 -2.46 21.29 -1.67
CA LYS A 92 -3.74 21.98 -1.93
C LYS A 92 -4.40 22.50 -0.66
N HIS A 93 -4.42 21.71 0.42
CA HIS A 93 -5.00 22.12 1.69
C HIS A 93 -4.24 23.32 2.29
N SER A 94 -2.90 23.27 2.28
CA SER A 94 -2.06 24.38 2.76
C SER A 94 -2.29 25.68 1.98
N VAL A 95 -2.49 25.59 0.66
CA VAL A 95 -2.77 26.76 -0.18
C VAL A 95 -4.17 27.33 0.11
N LEU A 96 -5.18 26.49 0.35
CA LEU A 96 -6.52 26.93 0.72
C LEU A 96 -6.57 27.63 2.08
N THR A 97 -5.79 27.15 3.07
CA THR A 97 -5.71 27.78 4.40
C THR A 97 -4.94 29.11 4.40
N LEU A 98 -4.13 29.38 3.37
CA LEU A 98 -3.41 30.65 3.21
C LEU A 98 -4.20 31.71 2.43
N ILE A 99 -5.26 31.31 1.72
CA ILE A 99 -6.09 32.19 0.88
C ILE A 99 -7.38 32.63 1.62
N LEU A 100 -7.77 31.91 2.69
CA LEU A 100 -8.85 32.28 3.62
C LEU A 100 -8.26 32.99 4.84
#